data_AF-A0A2S9G7W0-F1
#
_entry.id   AF-A0A2S9G7W0-F1
#
_cell.length_a   1.000
_cell.length_b   1.000
_cell.length_c   1.000
_cell.angle_alpha   90.00
_cell.angle_beta   90.00
_cell.angle_gamma   90.00
#
_symmetry.space_group_name_H-M   'P 1'
#
loop_
_entity.id
_entity.type
_entity.pdbx_description
1 polymer ?
#
loop_
_entity_poly.entity_id
_entity_poly.type
_entity_poly.pdbx_seq_one_letter_code
_entity_poly.pdbx_strand_id
1 'polypeptide(L)'
;ARCGRSDDPHGSLLAGQPPLGEAGRVRLLEFQSRRPFHPLRLPAAADLLLDGVVRTKGRLWLASRPERAMWLESAGGGLRVTQAG
;
A
#
# COMPACT_ATOMS: atom_id res chain seq x y z
N ALA A 1 15.45 -5.88 -8.73
CA ALA A 1 15.74 -7.20 -8.12
C ALA A 1 15.20 -7.21 -6.68
N ARG A 2 14.56 -8.30 -6.24
CA ARG A 2 14.02 -8.43 -4.87
C ARG A 2 15.18 -8.76 -3.93
N CYS A 3 15.58 -7.85 -3.06
CA CYS A 3 16.46 -8.17 -1.94
C CYS A 3 15.62 -8.84 -0.85
N GLY A 4 15.79 -10.15 -0.68
CA GLY A 4 14.96 -11.03 0.13
C GLY A 4 14.87 -10.64 1.60
N ARG A 5 13.83 -9.88 1.95
CA ARG A 5 13.20 -9.96 3.25
C ARG A 5 11.82 -10.57 3.03
N SER A 6 11.47 -11.57 3.84
CA SER A 6 10.10 -12.09 3.86
C SER A 6 9.18 -10.92 4.23
N ASP A 7 8.27 -10.55 3.32
CA ASP A 7 7.26 -9.54 3.59
C ASP A 7 6.21 -10.19 4.50
N ASP A 8 6.46 -10.17 5.82
CA ASP A 8 5.46 -10.53 6.82
C ASP A 8 4.20 -9.71 6.53
N PRO A 9 3.04 -10.35 6.26
CA PRO A 9 1.78 -9.66 6.06
C PRO A 9 1.44 -8.67 7.19
N HIS A 10 1.97 -8.90 8.39
CA HIS A 10 1.77 -8.06 9.58
C HIS A 10 3.00 -7.19 9.94
N GLY A 11 4.11 -7.31 9.21
CA GLY A 11 5.36 -6.62 9.51
C GLY A 11 5.30 -5.10 9.27
N SER A 12 6.24 -4.33 9.80
CA SER A 12 6.28 -2.89 9.55
C SER A 12 6.57 -2.58 8.07
N LEU A 13 5.78 -1.69 7.46
CA LEU A 13 6.06 -1.13 6.13
C LEU A 13 7.18 -0.07 6.15
N LEU A 14 7.50 0.44 7.35
CA LEU A 14 8.51 1.46 7.59
C LEU A 14 9.77 0.82 8.18
N ALA A 15 10.18 -0.33 7.63
CA ALA A 15 11.40 -1.01 8.06
C ALA A 15 12.60 -0.05 7.95
N GLY A 16 13.34 0.11 9.05
CA GLY A 16 14.43 1.08 9.15
C GLY A 16 14.01 2.48 9.61
N GLN A 17 12.72 2.68 9.95
CA GLN A 17 12.16 3.92 10.51
C GLN A 17 12.64 5.17 9.73
N PRO A 18 12.35 5.24 8.41
CA PRO A 18 12.75 6.40 7.63
C PRO A 18 12.15 7.68 8.21
N PRO A 19 12.85 8.82 8.12
CA PRO A 19 12.27 10.10 8.46
C PRO A 19 11.01 10.34 7.61
N LEU A 20 9.90 10.66 8.26
CA LEU A 20 8.62 10.93 7.60
C LEU A 20 8.49 12.37 7.08
N GLY A 21 9.49 13.21 7.36
CA GLY A 21 9.59 14.56 6.84
C GLY A 21 9.82 14.58 5.32
N GLU A 22 9.72 15.77 4.75
CA GLU A 22 10.00 15.97 3.32
C GLU A 22 11.48 15.72 3.02
N ALA A 23 11.75 14.95 1.98
CA ALA A 23 13.07 14.72 1.42
C ALA A 23 13.13 15.43 0.05
N GLY A 24 13.51 16.71 0.07
CA GLY A 24 13.50 17.55 -1.13
C GLY A 24 12.06 17.78 -1.64
N ARG A 25 11.72 17.26 -2.82
CA ARG A 25 10.38 17.40 -3.43
C ARG A 25 9.46 16.20 -3.16
N VAL A 26 9.91 15.21 -2.40
CA VAL A 26 9.16 13.99 -2.12
C VAL A 26 8.90 13.90 -0.63
N ARG A 27 7.70 13.44 -0.26
CA ARG A 27 7.32 13.16 1.12
C ARG A 27 6.70 11.79 1.24
N LEU A 28 6.79 11.20 2.42
CA LEU A 28 6.05 9.99 2.75
C LEU A 28 4.67 10.40 3.26
N LEU A 29 3.64 9.67 2.84
CA LEU A 29 2.29 9.79 3.36
C LEU A 29 1.87 8.44 3.93
N GLU A 30 1.46 8.44 5.19
CA GLU A 30 0.88 7.26 5.82
C GLU A 30 -0.64 7.32 5.72
N PHE A 31 -1.22 6.23 5.21
CA PHE A 31 -2.66 6.02 5.18
C PHE A 31 -3.00 4.77 5.98
N GLN A 32 -3.89 4.89 6.96
CA GLN A 32 -4.37 3.77 7.77
C GLN A 32 -5.89 3.84 7.90
N SER A 33 -6.56 2.70 7.71
CA SER A 33 -8.00 2.55 7.94
C SER A 33 -8.28 1.26 8.67
N ARG A 34 -9.11 1.33 9.71
CA ARG A 34 -9.61 0.15 10.44
C ARG A 34 -10.75 -0.56 9.69
N ARG A 35 -11.43 0.14 8.77
CA ARG A 35 -12.54 -0.42 7.99
C ARG A 35 -12.00 -1.04 6.70
N PRO A 36 -12.49 -2.22 6.30
CA PRO A 36 -12.11 -2.82 5.03
C PRO A 36 -12.61 -1.98 3.85
N PHE A 37 -11.90 -2.06 2.73
CA PHE A 37 -12.27 -1.39 1.50
C PHE A 37 -13.45 -2.08 0.82
N HIS A 38 -14.36 -1.28 0.28
CA HIS A 38 -15.46 -1.82 -0.52
C HIS A 38 -14.93 -2.26 -1.90
N PRO A 39 -15.17 -3.50 -2.35
CA PRO A 39 -14.56 -4.05 -3.56
C PRO A 39 -14.86 -3.23 -4.82
N LEU A 40 -16.08 -2.70 -4.95
CA LEU A 40 -16.46 -1.87 -6.11
C LEU A 40 -15.97 -0.42 -6.03
N ARG A 41 -15.57 0.07 -4.85
CA ARG A 41 -15.09 1.46 -4.67
C ARG A 41 -13.58 1.55 -4.64
N LEU A 42 -12.89 0.43 -4.39
CA LEU A 42 -11.44 0.38 -4.32
C LEU A 42 -10.76 0.88 -5.61
N PRO A 43 -11.20 0.53 -6.83
CA PRO A 43 -10.53 1.01 -8.05
C PRO A 43 -10.52 2.54 -8.14
N ALA A 44 -11.68 3.18 -8.01
CA ALA A 44 -11.78 4.64 -8.05
C ALA A 44 -11.03 5.33 -6.90
N ALA A 45 -11.05 4.73 -5.70
CA ALA A 45 -10.27 5.25 -4.57
C ALA A 45 -8.76 5.10 -4.81
N ALA A 46 -8.31 4.02 -5.45
CA ALA A 46 -6.92 3.81 -5.79
C ALA A 46 -6.45 4.84 -6.82
N ASP A 47 -7.24 5.12 -7.86
CA ASP A 47 -6.90 6.16 -8.84
C ASP A 47 -6.69 7.52 -8.18
N LEU A 48 -7.59 7.90 -7.25
CA LEU A 48 -7.46 9.16 -6.49
C LEU A 48 -6.29 9.16 -5.51
N LEU A 49 -6.04 8.06 -4.82
CA LEU A 49 -4.96 7.95 -3.82
C LEU A 49 -3.57 7.88 -4.46
N LEU A 50 -3.49 7.41 -5.70
CA LEU A 50 -2.24 7.18 -6.41
C LEU A 50 -1.93 8.27 -7.43
N ASP A 51 -2.85 9.22 -7.65
CA ASP A 51 -2.59 10.38 -8.48
C ASP A 51 -1.40 11.20 -7.94
N GLY A 52 -0.42 11.46 -8.80
CA GLY A 52 0.84 12.11 -8.42
C GLY A 52 1.76 11.30 -7.50
N VAL A 53 1.41 10.07 -7.11
CA VAL A 53 2.24 9.24 -6.22
C VAL A 53 3.31 8.49 -7.01
N VAL A 54 4.57 8.72 -6.65
CA VAL A 54 5.73 8.07 -7.30
C VAL A 54 5.73 6.56 -7.03
N ARG A 55 5.42 6.16 -5.79
CA ARG A 55 5.40 4.77 -5.35
C ARG A 55 4.49 4.58 -4.15
N THR A 56 3.77 3.47 -4.13
CA THR A 56 2.98 3.00 -2.97
C THR A 56 3.38 1.59 -2.61
N LYS A 57 3.52 1.33 -1.31
CA LYS A 57 3.57 -0.02 -0.75
C LYS A 57 2.61 -0.07 0.43
N GLY A 58 1.68 -1.00 0.41
CA GLY A 58 0.58 -1.02 1.37
C GLY A 58 -0.07 -2.38 1.47
N ARG A 59 -0.96 -2.49 2.46
CA ARG A 59 -1.82 -3.64 2.66
C ARG A 59 -3.25 -3.17 2.80
N LEU A 60 -4.18 -3.96 2.30
CA LEU A 60 -5.60 -3.66 2.42
C LEU A 60 -6.42 -4.94 2.56
N TRP A 61 -7.61 -4.79 3.14
CA TRP A 61 -8.62 -5.84 3.25
C TRP A 61 -9.83 -5.44 2.42
N LEU A 62 -10.44 -6.40 1.75
CA LEU A 62 -11.72 -6.19 1.08
C LEU A 62 -12.86 -6.62 2.00
N ALA A 63 -13.96 -5.86 1.99
CA ALA A 63 -15.15 -6.22 2.74
C ALA A 63 -15.73 -7.58 2.30
N SER A 64 -15.46 -8.01 1.06
CA SER A 64 -15.86 -9.33 0.55
C SER A 64 -14.97 -10.48 1.00
N ARG A 65 -13.78 -10.20 1.57
CA ARG A 65 -12.79 -11.19 2.04
C ARG A 65 -12.08 -10.69 3.30
N PRO A 66 -12.81 -10.49 4.41
CA PRO A 66 -12.27 -9.87 5.62
C PRO A 66 -11.11 -10.67 6.25
N GLU A 67 -11.07 -11.97 6.02
CA GLU A 67 -10.03 -12.88 6.50
C GLU A 67 -8.71 -12.82 5.71
N ARG A 68 -8.66 -12.07 4.59
CA ARG A 68 -7.49 -12.01 3.70
C ARG A 68 -6.94 -10.60 3.57
N ALA A 69 -5.67 -10.46 3.91
CA ALA A 69 -4.91 -9.27 3.55
C ALA A 69 -4.46 -9.37 2.08
N MET A 70 -4.41 -8.22 1.40
CA MET A 70 -3.87 -8.09 0.06
C MET A 70 -2.74 -7.08 0.06
N TRP A 71 -1.66 -7.39 -0.65
CA TRP A 71 -0.59 -6.46 -0.98
C TRP A 71 -1.05 -5.48 -2.06
N LEU A 72 -0.77 -4.21 -1.82
CA LEU A 72 -0.95 -3.12 -2.76
C LEU A 72 0.43 -2.54 -3.07
N GLU A 73 0.86 -2.65 -4.31
CA GLU A 73 2.10 -2.03 -4.77
C GLU A 73 1.85 -1.22 -6.02
N SER A 74 2.36 0.01 -6.03
CA SER A 74 2.35 0.86 -7.22
C SER A 74 3.72 1.48 -7.42
N ALA A 75 4.12 1.62 -8.67
CA ALA A 75 5.28 2.39 -9.09
C ALA A 75 4.99 3.02 -10.45
N GLY A 76 5.01 4.35 -10.53
CA GLY A 76 4.50 5.08 -11.71
C GLY A 76 3.03 4.73 -12.00
N GLY A 77 2.64 4.62 -13.27
CA GLY A 77 1.27 4.34 -13.69
C GLY A 77 0.79 2.89 -13.50
N GLY A 78 1.60 2.02 -12.89
CA GLY A 78 1.25 0.61 -12.66
C GLY A 78 0.73 0.37 -11.25
N LEU A 79 -0.40 -0.33 -11.13
CA LEU A 79 -0.94 -0.84 -9.87
C LEU A 79 -0.97 -2.37 -9.87
N ARG A 80 -0.44 -2.97 -8.80
CA ARG A 80 -0.50 -4.41 -8.56
C ARG A 80 -1.19 -4.66 -7.23
N VAL A 81 -2.19 -5.54 -7.26
CA VAL A 81 -2.84 -6.08 -6.06
C VAL A 81 -2.65 -7.60 -6.06
N THR A 82 -2.05 -8.14 -5.01
CA THR A 82 -1.85 -9.59 -4.83
C THR A 82 -2.34 -10.03 -3.45
N GLN A 83 -2.68 -11.30 -3.28
CA GLN A 83 -2.93 -11.83 -1.93
C GLN A 83 -1.65 -11.71 -1.10
N ALA A 84 -1.78 -11.40 0.20
CA ALA A 84 -0.67 -11.40 1.14
C ALA A 84 -0.56 -12.79 1.79
N GLY A 85 0.46 -13.55 1.39
CA GLY A 85 0.70 -14.93 1.81
C GLY A 85 1.54 -15.67 0.79
#